data_AF-A0A7X1I2F6-F1
#
_entry.id   AF-A0A7X1I2F6-F1
#
_cell.length_a   1.000
_cell.length_b   1.000
_cell.length_c   1.000
_cell.angle_alpha   90.00
_cell.angle_beta   90.00
_cell.angle_gamma   90.00
#
_symmetry.space_group_name_H-M   'P 1'
#
loop_
_entity.id
_entity.type
_entity.pdbx_description
1 polymer ?
#
loop_
_entity_poly.entity_id
_entity_poly.type
_entity_poly.pdbx_seq_one_letter_code
_entity_poly.pdbx_strand_id
1 'polypeptide(L)'
;MPFVRGYVRSDGTPVRAHFRWASGARQQMTIFAVVALVAVSYGHSNAQTGDGKSPRPASAVTYPIHFDRTTDVPRNAAQPRPTVSYPIKFPTPKKRPALPKPTVSYPIDFSKLGGGR
;
A
#
# COMPACT_ATOMS: atom_id res chain seq x y z
N MET A 1 0.20 -11.17 -14.20
CA MET A 1 0.37 -11.95 -12.95
C MET A 1 1.12 -11.10 -11.92
N PRO A 2 0.55 -10.86 -10.72
CA PRO A 2 1.15 -10.00 -9.71
C PRO A 2 2.30 -10.65 -8.91
N PHE A 3 2.53 -11.97 -9.04
CA PHE A 3 3.64 -12.65 -8.39
C PHE A 3 4.87 -12.73 -9.30
N VAL A 4 6.00 -12.23 -8.81
CA VAL A 4 7.31 -12.32 -9.47
C VAL A 4 8.08 -13.45 -8.84
N ARG A 5 8.47 -14.44 -9.65
CA ARG A 5 9.30 -15.57 -9.20
C ARG A 5 10.70 -15.10 -8.85
N GLY A 6 11.35 -15.81 -7.93
CA GLY A 6 12.75 -15.56 -7.62
C GLY A 6 13.61 -15.84 -8.84
N TYR A 7 14.61 -15.00 -9.07
CA TYR A 7 15.54 -15.13 -10.18
C TYR A 7 16.91 -14.57 -9.79
N VAL A 8 17.94 -14.98 -10.51
CA VAL A 8 19.28 -14.42 -10.36
C VAL A 8 19.47 -13.38 -11.46
N ARG A 9 19.83 -12.15 -11.07
CA ARG A 9 20.17 -11.08 -12.02
C ARG A 9 21.50 -11.41 -12.73
N SER A 10 21.76 -10.75 -13.85
CA SER A 10 23.02 -10.93 -14.62
C SER A 10 24.29 -10.56 -13.84
N ASP A 11 24.15 -9.80 -12.75
CA ASP A 11 25.20 -9.45 -11.79
C ASP A 11 25.43 -10.50 -10.69
N GLY A 12 24.71 -11.64 -10.74
CA GLY A 12 24.78 -12.71 -9.76
C GLY A 12 23.95 -12.47 -8.49
N THR A 13 23.25 -11.33 -8.38
CA THR A 13 22.45 -11.04 -7.19
C THR A 13 21.15 -11.87 -7.18
N PRO A 14 20.90 -12.66 -6.11
CA PRO A 14 19.67 -13.44 -6.00
C PRO A 14 18.50 -12.55 -5.59
N VAL A 15 17.49 -12.44 -6.45
CA VAL A 15 16.24 -11.73 -6.16
C VAL A 15 15.22 -12.72 -5.64
N ARG A 16 14.69 -12.46 -4.43
CA ARG A 16 13.61 -13.27 -3.84
C ARG A 16 12.29 -13.06 -4.59
N ALA A 17 11.48 -14.11 -4.59
CA ALA A 17 10.12 -14.03 -5.09
C ALA A 17 9.33 -12.97 -4.30
N HIS A 18 8.55 -12.13 -4.99
CA HIS A 18 7.78 -11.07 -4.35
C HIS A 18 6.48 -10.78 -5.07
N PHE A 19 5.50 -10.28 -4.32
CA PHE A 19 4.20 -9.89 -4.84
C PHE A 19 4.18 -8.39 -5.17
N ARG A 20 3.74 -8.07 -6.39
CA ARG A 20 3.55 -6.71 -6.90
C ARG A 20 2.06 -6.41 -6.96
N TRP A 21 1.66 -5.47 -6.13
CA TRP A 21 0.31 -4.92 -6.12
C TRP A 21 0.20 -3.81 -7.17
N ALA A 22 -0.96 -3.65 -7.79
CA ALA A 22 -1.21 -2.50 -8.68
C ALA A 22 -1.07 -1.17 -7.90
N SER A 23 -0.72 -0.08 -8.59
CA SER A 23 -0.64 1.24 -7.98
C SER A 23 -1.99 1.60 -7.36
N GLY A 24 -2.01 1.89 -6.05
CA GLY A 24 -3.23 2.17 -5.27
C GLY A 24 -3.81 0.97 -4.50
N ALA A 25 -3.52 -0.27 -4.90
CA ALA A 25 -4.09 -1.45 -4.26
C ALA A 25 -3.57 -1.66 -2.82
N ARG A 26 -2.35 -1.19 -2.50
CA ARG A 26 -1.82 -1.21 -1.12
C ARG A 26 -2.65 -0.33 -0.18
N GLN A 27 -2.95 0.91 -0.60
CA GLN A 27 -3.71 1.85 0.21
C GLN A 27 -5.14 1.36 0.44
N GLN A 28 -5.78 0.83 -0.61
CA GLN A 28 -7.12 0.27 -0.50
C GLN A 28 -7.17 -0.95 0.43
N MET A 29 -6.18 -1.84 0.38
CA MET A 29 -6.11 -2.97 1.31
C MET A 29 -5.83 -2.55 2.74
N THR A 30 -4.99 -1.54 2.98
CA THR A 30 -4.77 -1.03 4.34
C THR A 30 -6.05 -0.46 4.92
N ILE A 31 -6.79 0.33 4.13
CA ILE A 31 -8.09 0.87 4.55
C ILE A 31 -9.06 -0.27 4.85
N PHE A 32 -9.17 -1.25 3.96
CA PHE A 32 -10.02 -2.41 4.16
C PHE A 32 -9.65 -3.20 5.42
N ALA A 33 -8.35 -3.45 5.65
CA ALA A 33 -7.87 -4.16 6.83
C ALA A 33 -8.17 -3.40 8.13
N VAL A 34 -8.00 -2.07 8.15
CA VAL A 34 -8.34 -1.24 9.32
C VAL A 34 -9.85 -1.24 9.57
N VAL A 35 -10.67 -1.07 8.54
CA VAL A 35 -12.13 -1.11 8.67
C VAL A 35 -12.60 -2.48 9.15
N ALA A 36 -12.05 -3.56 8.61
CA ALA A 36 -12.34 -4.92 9.05
C ALA A 36 -11.92 -5.14 10.51
N LEU A 37 -10.73 -4.66 10.92
CA LEU A 37 -10.27 -4.74 12.31
C LEU A 37 -11.20 -3.99 13.26
N VAL A 38 -11.63 -2.79 12.90
CA VAL A 38 -12.58 -1.99 13.71
C VAL A 38 -13.93 -2.69 13.77
N ALA A 39 -14.47 -3.15 12.65
CA ALA A 39 -15.75 -3.85 12.58
C ALA A 39 -15.75 -5.14 13.41
N VAL A 40 -14.66 -5.92 13.33
CA VAL A 40 -14.46 -7.08 14.20
C VAL A 40 -14.41 -6.61 15.65
N SER A 41 -13.54 -5.67 16.02
CA SER A 41 -13.42 -5.21 17.42
C SER A 41 -14.74 -4.69 18.03
N TYR A 42 -15.59 -4.03 17.23
CA TYR A 42 -16.89 -3.53 17.66
C TYR A 42 -17.97 -4.62 17.75
N GLY A 43 -17.91 -5.63 16.87
CA GLY A 43 -18.79 -6.80 16.92
C GLY A 43 -18.30 -7.91 17.88
N HIS A 44 -17.10 -7.77 18.43
CA HIS A 44 -16.38 -8.82 19.16
C HIS A 44 -16.35 -8.59 20.67
N SER A 45 -17.42 -8.01 21.25
CA SER A 45 -17.57 -8.00 22.70
C SER A 45 -17.62 -9.40 23.34
N ASN A 46 -17.63 -10.50 22.55
CA ASN A 46 -17.63 -11.88 23.04
C ASN A 46 -16.90 -12.91 22.14
N ALA A 47 -15.74 -12.63 21.55
CA ALA A 47 -15.06 -13.66 20.74
C ALA A 47 -13.56 -13.81 21.00
N GLN A 48 -13.16 -13.79 22.27
CA GLN A 48 -11.88 -14.27 22.76
C GLN A 48 -11.39 -15.51 21.96
N THR A 49 -10.51 -15.28 20.98
CA THR A 49 -9.90 -16.32 20.16
C THR A 49 -8.39 -16.16 20.30
N GLY A 50 -7.80 -17.08 21.06
CA GLY A 50 -6.38 -17.11 21.39
C GLY A 50 -6.11 -18.14 22.47
N ASP A 51 -6.18 -19.40 22.05
CA ASP A 51 -5.87 -20.61 22.80
C ASP A 51 -4.48 -20.55 23.47
N GLY A 52 -4.38 -21.05 24.70
CA GLY A 52 -3.12 -21.09 25.43
C GLY A 52 -3.23 -20.85 26.93
N LYS A 53 -3.86 -21.81 27.64
CA LYS A 53 -3.55 -22.21 29.02
C LYS A 53 -3.12 -21.05 29.94
N SER A 54 -4.08 -20.37 30.55
CA SER A 54 -3.80 -19.43 31.64
C SER A 54 -2.92 -20.14 32.69
N PRO A 55 -1.65 -19.73 32.90
CA PRO A 55 -0.91 -20.23 34.03
C PRO A 55 -1.51 -19.53 35.24
N ARG A 56 -2.20 -20.31 36.07
CA ARG A 56 -2.53 -19.95 37.45
C ARG A 56 -1.36 -19.13 38.02
N PRO A 57 -1.57 -17.89 38.53
CA PRO A 57 -0.47 -17.12 39.07
C PRO A 57 0.05 -17.86 40.29
N ALA A 58 1.13 -18.62 40.11
CA ALA A 58 1.95 -19.10 41.21
C ALA A 58 2.57 -17.83 41.82
N SER A 59 2.36 -17.65 43.12
CA SER A 59 2.92 -16.56 43.91
C SER A 59 4.38 -16.35 43.55
N ALA A 60 4.68 -15.25 42.86
CA ALA A 60 6.04 -14.91 42.49
C ALA A 60 6.82 -14.60 43.77
N VAL A 61 7.82 -15.42 44.07
CA VAL A 61 8.84 -15.13 45.07
C VAL A 61 9.42 -13.76 44.72
N THR A 62 9.21 -12.80 45.61
CA THR A 62 9.69 -11.42 45.43
C THR A 62 11.15 -11.40 45.83
N TYR A 63 12.04 -11.38 44.84
CA TYR A 63 13.45 -11.12 45.07
C TYR A 63 13.67 -9.60 45.13
N PRO A 64 14.39 -9.07 46.13
CA PRO A 64 14.65 -7.65 46.22
C PRO A 64 15.74 -7.27 45.21
N ILE A 65 15.36 -6.97 43.97
CA ILE A 65 16.27 -6.37 43.00
C ILE A 65 16.31 -4.87 43.27
N HIS A 66 17.42 -4.39 43.81
CA HIS A 66 17.72 -2.97 43.89
C HIS A 66 18.49 -2.57 42.63
N PHE A 67 17.91 -1.66 41.84
CA PHE A 67 18.63 -1.03 40.74
C PHE A 67 19.28 0.25 41.28
N ASP A 68 20.58 0.19 41.54
CA ASP A 68 21.34 1.41 41.79
C ASP A 68 21.28 2.30 40.56
N ARG A 69 20.83 3.54 40.79
CA ARG A 69 20.66 4.57 39.78
C ARG A 69 22.03 5.11 39.35
N THR A 70 22.79 4.34 38.58
CA THR A 70 23.90 4.88 37.78
C THR A 70 23.35 5.30 36.42
N THR A 71 22.52 6.33 36.40
CA THR A 71 22.10 7.01 35.18
C THR A 71 22.63 8.44 35.17
N ASP A 72 23.93 8.55 34.91
CA ASP A 72 24.52 9.75 34.30
C ASP A 72 25.58 9.31 33.29
N VAL A 73 25.13 8.59 32.26
CA VAL A 73 25.82 8.62 30.98
C VAL A 73 24.94 9.48 30.07
N PRO A 74 25.35 10.70 29.69
CA PRO A 74 24.63 11.44 28.67
C PRO A 74 24.76 10.64 27.37
N ARG A 75 23.72 9.84 27.08
CA ARG A 75 23.52 9.25 25.77
C ARG A 75 23.39 10.43 24.82
N ASN A 76 24.49 10.74 24.12
CA ASN A 76 24.57 11.75 23.06
C ASN A 76 23.23 11.83 22.34
N ALA A 77 22.43 12.83 22.70
CA ALA A 77 21.15 13.08 22.08
C ALA A 77 21.46 13.57 20.68
N ALA A 78 21.52 12.65 19.72
CA ALA A 78 21.72 12.97 18.32
C ALA A 78 20.57 13.90 17.90
N GLN A 79 20.86 15.20 17.85
CA GLN A 79 19.90 16.21 17.47
C GLN A 79 19.50 15.96 16.01
N PRO A 80 18.20 15.79 15.69
CA PRO A 80 17.79 15.53 14.32
C PRO A 80 18.17 16.72 13.46
N ARG A 81 19.02 16.50 12.46
CA ARG A 81 19.38 17.53 11.48
C ARG A 81 18.15 17.84 10.62
N PRO A 82 17.84 19.11 10.35
CA PRO A 82 16.71 19.46 9.50
C PRO A 82 16.91 18.87 8.10
N THR A 83 15.96 18.05 7.66
CA THR A 83 15.93 17.53 6.29
C THR A 83 15.69 18.70 5.34
N VAL A 84 16.65 18.98 4.46
CA VAL A 84 16.50 20.00 3.42
C VAL A 84 15.42 19.54 2.44
N SER A 85 14.33 20.29 2.36
CA SER A 85 13.25 20.03 1.41
C SER A 85 13.56 20.71 0.07
N TYR A 86 13.98 19.93 -0.92
CA TYR A 86 14.09 20.43 -2.30
C TYR A 86 12.74 20.34 -3.01
N PRO A 87 12.33 21.38 -3.75
CA PRO A 87 11.08 21.34 -4.49
C PRO A 87 11.18 20.34 -5.65
N ILE A 88 10.38 19.28 -5.59
CA ILE A 88 10.21 18.32 -6.70
C ILE A 88 9.35 19.01 -7.77
N LYS A 89 9.94 19.32 -8.93
CA LYS A 89 9.20 19.85 -10.08
C LYS A 89 8.58 18.70 -10.85
N PHE A 90 7.25 18.61 -10.86
CA PHE A 90 6.54 17.65 -11.70
C PHE A 90 6.44 18.17 -13.14
N PRO A 91 6.78 17.35 -14.15
CA PRO A 91 6.59 17.74 -15.54
C PRO A 91 5.10 17.83 -15.85
N THR A 92 4.68 18.93 -16.47
CA THR A 92 3.33 19.05 -17.01
C THR A 92 3.17 18.13 -18.22
N PRO A 93 2.13 17.28 -18.25
CA PRO A 93 1.89 16.42 -19.40
C PRO A 93 1.59 17.27 -20.64
N LYS A 94 2.35 17.08 -21.72
CA LYS A 94 2.10 17.75 -23.00
C LYS A 94 0.75 17.29 -23.55
N LYS A 95 -0.17 18.24 -23.77
CA LYS A 95 -1.46 17.98 -24.42
C LYS A 95 -1.18 17.54 -25.86
N ARG A 96 -1.44 16.27 -26.18
CA ARG A 96 -1.34 15.79 -27.56
C ARG A 96 -2.53 16.34 -28.36
N PRO A 97 -2.31 16.81 -29.60
CA PRO A 97 -3.41 17.16 -30.48
C PRO A 97 -4.29 15.92 -30.70
N ALA A 98 -5.61 16.11 -30.70
CA ALA A 98 -6.55 15.05 -31.00
C ALA A 98 -6.34 14.59 -32.45
N LEU A 99 -6.20 13.28 -32.65
CA LEU A 99 -6.21 12.72 -34.01
C LEU A 99 -7.63 12.87 -34.58
N PRO A 100 -7.77 13.23 -35.87
CA PRO A 100 -9.06 13.22 -36.52
C PRO A 100 -9.63 11.80 -36.50
N LYS A 101 -10.89 11.66 -36.10
CA LYS A 101 -11.61 10.40 -36.21
C LYS A 101 -11.91 10.15 -37.69
N PRO A 102 -11.69 8.95 -38.23
CA PRO A 102 -12.11 8.63 -39.58
C PRO A 102 -13.63 8.72 -39.67
N THR A 103 -14.13 9.70 -40.41
CA THR A 103 -15.56 9.82 -40.75
C THR A 103 -15.78 9.15 -42.09
N VAL A 104 -16.53 8.05 -42.09
CA VAL A 104 -16.98 7.42 -43.33
C VAL A 104 -18.22 8.17 -43.80
N SER A 105 -18.12 8.83 -44.95
CA SER A 105 -19.26 9.44 -45.63
C SER A 105 -19.73 8.52 -46.75
N TYR A 106 -21.01 8.18 -46.76
CA TYR A 106 -21.62 7.43 -47.85
C TYR A 106 -22.32 8.41 -48.80
N PRO A 107 -22.21 8.22 -50.12
CA PRO A 107 -22.96 9.02 -51.06
C PRO A 107 -24.46 8.76 -50.89
N ILE A 108 -25.24 9.83 -50.72
CA ILE A 108 -26.70 9.76 -50.80
C ILE A 108 -27.05 9.83 -52.28
N ASP A 109 -27.61 8.74 -52.82
CA ASP A 109 -28.08 8.68 -54.20
C ASP A 109 -29.53 9.17 -54.28
N PHE A 110 -29.71 10.46 -54.57
CA PHE A 110 -31.03 11.08 -54.71
C PHE A 110 -31.83 10.59 -55.92
N SER A 111 -31.16 9.96 -56.90
CA SER A 111 -31.82 9.33 -58.06
C SER A 111 -32.70 8.15 -57.63
N LYS A 112 -32.46 7.58 -56.44
CA LYS A 112 -33.29 6.53 -55.84
C LYS A 112 -34.40 7.05 -54.95
N LEU A 113 -34.42 8.34 -54.61
CA LEU A 113 -35.48 8.96 -53.80
C LEU A 113 -36.65 9.49 -54.65
N GLY A 114 -36.44 9.75 -55.94
CA GLY A 114 -37.45 10.32 -56.85
C GLY A 114 -38.12 9.27 -57.73
N GLY A 115 -38.90 8.37 -57.13
CA GLY A 115 -39.64 7.33 -57.84
C GLY A 115 -41.10 7.26 -57.39
N GLY A 116 -41.82 8.38 -57.43
CA GLY A 116 -43.21 8.42 -57.01
C GLY A 116 -43.92 9.72 -57.38
N ARG A 117 -44.38 9.77 -58.64
CA ARG A 117 -45.48 10.57 -59.21
C ARG A 117 -45.43 12.10 -59.05
#